data_AF-A0A0A7FZ78-F1
#
_entry.id   AF-A0A0A7FZ78-F1
#
_cell.length_a   1.000
_cell.length_b   1.000
_cell.length_c   1.000
_cell.angle_alpha   90.00
_cell.angle_beta   90.00
_cell.angle_gamma   90.00
#
_symmetry.space_group_name_H-M   'P 1'
#
loop_
_entity.id
_entity.type
_entity.pdbx_description
1 polymer ?
#
loop_
_entity_poly.entity_id
_entity_poly.type
_entity_poly.pdbx_seq_one_letter_code
_entity_poly.pdbx_strand_id
1 'polypeptide(L)'
;MKRYKKRAFTLIELVAVAAILGILIALLVPKITGYIKESKKAIVIDQARKARQAVETYEMLNEKEFKDKDVSGCTKNTIKAVLTFNETKKYLEGENLDKLKEDMTMDIVYEIVENRVDFTIDALGRFESTI
;
A
#
# COMPACT_ATOMS: atom_id res chain seq x y z
N MET A 1 13.05 62.20 -14.46
CA MET A 1 12.98 60.74 -14.21
C MET A 1 12.20 60.50 -12.89
N LYS A 2 10.91 60.14 -12.95
CA LYS A 2 10.06 59.93 -11.75
C LYS A 2 10.47 58.61 -11.06
N ARG A 3 10.97 58.68 -9.82
CA ARG A 3 11.26 57.49 -8.99
C ARG A 3 9.94 56.94 -8.44
N TYR A 4 9.51 55.78 -8.92
CA TYR A 4 8.41 55.03 -8.31
C TYR A 4 8.89 54.47 -6.96
N LYS A 5 8.25 54.89 -5.86
CA LYS A 5 8.46 54.26 -4.56
C LYS A 5 7.94 52.82 -4.65
N LYS A 6 8.85 51.84 -4.59
CA LYS A 6 8.46 50.44 -4.42
C LYS A 6 7.86 50.29 -3.03
N ARG A 7 6.59 49.92 -2.93
CA ARG A 7 5.97 49.55 -1.66
C ARG A 7 6.54 48.20 -1.26
N ALA A 8 7.33 48.17 -0.18
CA ALA A 8 7.79 46.94 0.43
C ALA A 8 6.72 46.44 1.42
N PHE A 9 6.60 45.13 1.52
CA PHE A 9 5.75 44.47 2.52
C PHE A 9 6.29 44.77 3.92
N THR A 10 5.41 44.99 4.90
CA THR A 10 5.83 45.23 6.28
C THR A 10 6.10 43.90 6.99
N LEU A 11 7.00 43.91 7.98
CA LEU A 11 7.29 42.70 8.77
C LEU A 11 6.05 42.18 9.51
N ILE A 12 5.17 43.07 9.95
CA ILE A 12 3.95 42.70 10.67
C ILE A 12 2.97 41.94 9.77
N GLU A 13 2.81 42.35 8.51
CA GLU A 13 1.95 41.64 7.56
C GLU A 13 2.48 40.22 7.30
N LEU A 14 3.80 40.05 7.20
CA LEU A 14 4.42 38.74 7.00
C LEU A 14 4.19 37.81 8.20
N VAL A 15 4.39 38.32 9.42
CA VAL A 15 4.20 37.54 10.66
C VAL A 15 2.72 37.17 10.85
N ALA A 16 1.81 38.10 10.58
CA ALA A 16 0.37 37.84 10.67
C ALA A 16 -0.07 36.70 9.72
N VAL A 17 0.42 36.71 8.48
CA VAL A 17 0.14 35.64 7.51
C VAL A 17 0.75 34.31 7.94
N ALA A 18 2.01 34.31 8.40
CA ALA A 18 2.67 33.10 8.89
C ALA A 18 1.94 32.47 10.09
N ALA A 19 1.40 33.31 10.99
CA ALA A 19 0.63 32.85 12.15
C ALA A 19 -0.66 32.12 11.72
N ILE A 20 -1.43 32.69 10.79
CA ILE A 20 -2.67 32.06 10.28
C ILE A 20 -2.36 30.78 9.51
N LEU A 21 -1.32 30.78 8.66
CA LEU A 21 -0.88 29.58 7.95
C LEU A 21 -0.45 28.47 8.92
N GLY A 22 0.25 28.81 10.01
CA GLY A 22 0.65 27.85 11.04
C GLY A 22 -0.55 27.15 11.68
N ILE A 23 -1.60 27.90 12.03
CA ILE A 23 -2.84 27.34 12.60
C ILE A 23 -3.53 26.40 11.60
N LEU A 24 -3.64 26.80 10.33
CA LEU A 24 -4.25 25.97 9.30
C LEU A 24 -3.47 24.66 9.08
N ILE A 25 -2.14 24.74 8.99
CA ILE A 25 -1.27 23.57 8.82
C ILE A 25 -1.44 22.62 10.00
N ALA A 26 -1.44 23.13 11.23
CA ALA A 26 -1.58 22.32 12.44
C ALA A 26 -2.87 21.49 12.46
N LEU A 27 -3.99 22.05 11.98
CA LEU A 27 -5.27 21.35 11.91
C LEU A 27 -5.38 20.43 10.69
N LEU A 28 -4.72 20.77 9.58
CA LEU A 28 -4.86 20.08 8.31
C LEU A 28 -3.97 18.83 8.18
N VAL A 29 -2.71 18.91 8.60
CA VAL A 29 -1.73 17.82 8.49
C VAL A 29 -2.21 16.48 9.06
N PRO A 30 -2.74 16.38 10.30
CA PRO A 30 -3.14 15.09 10.86
C PRO A 30 -4.28 14.42 10.07
N LYS A 31 -5.21 15.22 9.52
CA LYS A 31 -6.32 14.70 8.71
C LYS A 31 -5.81 14.08 7.41
N ILE A 32 -4.93 14.78 6.70
CA ILE A 32 -4.34 14.29 5.44
C ILE A 32 -3.52 13.01 5.69
N THR A 33 -2.70 12.99 6.73
CA THR A 33 -1.89 11.81 7.08
C THR A 33 -2.74 10.57 7.36
N GLY A 34 -3.88 10.73 8.04
CA GLY A 34 -4.84 9.64 8.26
C GLY A 34 -5.39 9.07 6.93
N TYR A 35 -5.88 9.93 6.03
CA TYR A 35 -6.39 9.49 4.73
C TYR A 35 -5.33 8.81 3.85
N ILE A 36 -4.08 9.29 3.89
CA ILE A 36 -2.97 8.65 3.17
C ILE A 36 -2.72 7.24 3.72
N LYS A 37 -2.79 7.04 5.05
CA LYS A 37 -2.62 5.73 5.66
C LYS A 37 -3.69 4.75 5.20
N GLU A 38 -4.96 5.16 5.21
CA GLU A 38 -6.07 4.33 4.75
C GLU A 38 -5.99 4.02 3.25
N SER A 39 -5.58 5.01 2.43
CA SER A 39 -5.36 4.79 0.99
C SER A 39 -4.26 3.77 0.74
N LYS A 40 -3.17 3.81 1.51
CA LYS A 40 -2.08 2.82 1.44
C LYS A 40 -2.56 1.42 1.86
N LYS A 41 -3.37 1.31 2.93
CA LYS A 41 -4.00 0.03 3.33
C LYS A 41 -4.89 -0.53 2.22
N ALA A 42 -5.68 0.31 1.55
CA ALA A 42 -6.52 -0.11 0.45
C ALA A 42 -5.70 -0.71 -0.72
N ILE A 43 -4.52 -0.16 -1.02
CA ILE A 43 -3.60 -0.72 -2.02
C ILE A 43 -3.08 -2.11 -1.60
N VAL A 44 -2.74 -2.29 -0.32
CA VAL A 44 -2.32 -3.61 0.21
C VAL A 44 -3.45 -4.64 0.03
N ILE A 45 -4.70 -4.27 0.36
CA ILE A 45 -5.87 -5.13 0.18
C ILE A 45 -6.11 -5.45 -1.30
N ASP A 46 -5.95 -4.47 -2.19
CA ASP A 46 -6.08 -4.67 -3.64
C ASP A 46 -5.05 -5.68 -4.17
N GLN A 47 -3.78 -5.55 -3.77
CA GLN A 47 -2.74 -6.51 -4.12
C GLN A 47 -3.03 -7.90 -3.51
N ALA A 48 -3.52 -7.97 -2.28
CA ALA A 48 -3.91 -9.23 -1.65
C ALA A 48 -5.04 -9.93 -2.43
N ARG A 49 -6.04 -9.17 -2.90
CA ARG A 49 -7.13 -9.68 -3.75
C ARG A 49 -6.62 -10.23 -5.07
N LYS A 50 -5.68 -9.54 -5.71
CA LYS A 50 -5.05 -10.00 -6.96
C LYS A 50 -4.26 -11.29 -6.77
N ALA A 51 -3.49 -11.38 -5.69
CA ALA A 51 -2.77 -12.61 -5.33
C ALA A 51 -3.74 -13.79 -5.11
N ARG A 52 -4.81 -13.56 -4.34
CA ARG A 52 -5.87 -14.54 -4.10
C ARG A 52 -6.53 -14.99 -5.41
N GLN A 53 -6.92 -14.04 -6.26
CA GLN A 53 -7.58 -14.33 -7.53
C GLN A 53 -6.69 -15.17 -8.47
N ALA A 54 -5.39 -14.88 -8.52
CA ALA A 54 -4.45 -15.64 -9.33
C ALA A 54 -4.31 -17.09 -8.85
N VAL A 55 -4.28 -17.30 -7.53
CA VAL A 55 -4.25 -18.62 -6.91
C VAL A 55 -5.58 -19.36 -7.12
N GLU A 56 -6.72 -18.73 -6.87
CA GLU A 56 -8.03 -19.36 -7.08
C GLU A 56 -8.25 -19.75 -8.55
N THR A 57 -7.85 -18.90 -9.49
CA THR A 57 -7.92 -19.20 -10.93
C THR A 57 -7.06 -20.41 -11.29
N TYR A 58 -5.88 -20.50 -10.67
CA TYR A 58 -5.01 -21.66 -10.84
C TYR A 58 -5.63 -22.95 -10.31
N GLU A 59 -6.17 -22.92 -9.10
CA GLU A 59 -6.76 -24.09 -8.43
C GLU A 59 -8.00 -24.60 -9.18
N MET A 60 -8.85 -23.70 -9.66
CA MET A 60 -10.04 -24.04 -10.44
C MET A 60 -9.71 -24.74 -11.76
N LEU A 61 -8.61 -24.38 -12.43
CA LEU A 61 -8.27 -24.91 -13.75
C LEU A 61 -7.44 -26.20 -13.69
N ASN A 62 -6.72 -26.44 -12.59
CA ASN A 62 -5.78 -27.55 -12.46
C ASN A 62 -6.19 -28.60 -11.43
N GLU A 63 -7.30 -28.38 -10.71
CA GLU A 63 -7.83 -29.26 -9.67
C GLU A 63 -6.77 -29.62 -8.60
N LYS A 64 -5.85 -28.69 -8.33
CA LYS A 64 -4.74 -28.86 -7.40
C LYS A 64 -4.64 -27.65 -6.50
N GLU A 65 -4.51 -27.88 -5.20
CA GLU A 65 -4.28 -26.83 -4.22
C GLU A 65 -2.90 -26.19 -4.46
N PHE A 66 -2.85 -24.86 -4.39
CA PHE A 66 -1.60 -24.11 -4.50
C PHE A 66 -0.73 -24.30 -3.25
N LYS A 67 -1.36 -24.54 -2.10
CA LYS A 67 -0.68 -24.68 -0.79
C LYS A 67 0.45 -25.70 -0.80
N ASP A 68 0.28 -26.79 -1.54
CA ASP A 68 1.25 -27.89 -1.59
C ASP A 68 2.32 -27.72 -2.68
N LYS A 69 2.22 -26.68 -3.51
CA LYS A 69 3.12 -26.48 -4.65
C LYS A 69 4.54 -26.15 -4.21
N ASP A 70 5.45 -27.03 -4.61
CA ASP A 70 6.89 -26.81 -4.52
C ASP A 70 7.37 -25.94 -5.69
N VAL A 71 7.72 -24.69 -5.37
CA VAL A 71 8.29 -23.73 -6.33
C VAL A 71 9.76 -23.52 -5.97
N SER A 72 10.66 -23.73 -6.92
CA SER A 72 12.11 -23.64 -6.68
C SER A 72 12.50 -22.26 -6.11
N GLY A 73 13.29 -22.26 -5.02
CA GLY A 73 13.78 -21.03 -4.37
C GLY A 73 12.74 -20.27 -3.53
N CYS A 74 11.58 -20.88 -3.26
CA CYS A 74 10.48 -20.29 -2.49
C CYS A 74 10.03 -21.21 -1.35
N THR A 75 9.54 -20.60 -0.25
CA THR A 75 8.75 -21.31 0.76
C THR A 75 7.36 -21.57 0.20
N LYS A 76 6.78 -22.75 0.48
CA LYS A 76 5.42 -23.11 0.04
C LYS A 76 4.38 -22.09 0.49
N ASN A 77 3.31 -21.96 -0.30
CA ASN A 77 2.16 -21.13 0.05
C ASN A 77 2.50 -19.65 0.34
N THR A 78 3.52 -19.08 -0.29
CA THR A 78 3.93 -17.67 -0.09
C THR A 78 3.67 -16.80 -1.31
N ILE A 79 3.61 -15.48 -1.12
CA ILE A 79 3.54 -14.50 -2.21
C ILE A 79 4.69 -14.68 -3.21
N LYS A 80 5.90 -14.97 -2.73
CA LYS A 80 7.06 -15.25 -3.59
C LYS A 80 6.82 -16.46 -4.49
N ALA A 81 6.21 -17.53 -3.96
CA ALA A 81 5.84 -18.70 -4.74
C ALA A 81 4.82 -18.34 -5.82
N VAL A 82 3.80 -17.52 -5.49
CA VAL A 82 2.78 -17.05 -6.46
C VAL A 82 3.41 -16.26 -7.61
N LEU A 83 4.36 -15.37 -7.30
CA LEU A 83 5.06 -14.54 -8.28
C LEU A 83 6.05 -15.32 -9.15
N THR A 84 6.60 -16.42 -8.63
CA THR A 84 7.64 -17.22 -9.29
C THR A 84 7.03 -18.34 -10.14
N PHE A 85 5.90 -18.89 -9.72
CA PHE A 85 5.26 -20.00 -10.39
C PHE A 85 4.52 -19.53 -11.66
N ASN A 86 4.94 -20.04 -12.81
CA ASN A 86 4.46 -19.58 -14.11
C ASN A 86 2.92 -19.68 -14.27
N GLU A 87 2.31 -20.73 -13.73
CA GLU A 87 0.87 -20.96 -13.88
C GLU A 87 0.04 -19.92 -13.11
N THR A 88 0.50 -19.46 -11.94
CA THR A 88 -0.15 -18.36 -11.20
C THR A 88 0.29 -16.98 -11.71
N LYS A 89 1.57 -16.82 -12.04
CA LYS A 89 2.12 -15.56 -12.56
C LYS A 89 1.43 -15.09 -13.83
N LYS A 90 0.98 -16.02 -14.68
CA LYS A 90 0.18 -15.72 -15.88
C LYS A 90 -1.05 -14.87 -15.56
N TYR A 91 -1.69 -15.11 -14.41
CA TYR A 91 -2.91 -14.42 -14.00
C TYR A 91 -2.65 -13.11 -13.26
N LEU A 92 -1.37 -12.74 -13.06
CA LEU A 92 -0.98 -11.46 -12.46
C LEU A 92 -0.62 -10.40 -13.51
N GLU A 93 -0.65 -10.70 -14.81
CA GLU A 93 -0.58 -9.74 -15.94
C GLU A 93 0.27 -8.46 -15.75
N GLY A 94 1.48 -8.57 -15.19
CA GLY A 94 2.39 -7.43 -15.00
C GLY A 94 2.17 -6.60 -13.72
N GLU A 95 1.27 -7.03 -12.84
CA GLU A 95 1.11 -6.52 -11.49
C GLU A 95 2.30 -6.93 -10.62
N ASN A 96 2.95 -5.94 -10.00
CA ASN A 96 3.94 -6.18 -8.96
C ASN A 96 3.24 -6.12 -7.60
N LEU A 97 3.29 -7.21 -6.83
CA LEU A 97 2.76 -7.29 -5.46
C LEU A 97 3.74 -6.69 -4.44
N ASP A 98 4.26 -5.50 -4.73
CA ASP A 98 5.37 -4.85 -4.03
C ASP A 98 5.00 -4.27 -2.65
N LYS A 99 3.71 -4.23 -2.31
CA LYS A 99 3.20 -3.85 -0.99
C LYS A 99 2.96 -5.05 -0.08
N LEU A 100 2.98 -6.26 -0.63
CA LEU A 100 2.95 -7.49 0.16
C LEU A 100 4.37 -7.94 0.47
N LYS A 101 4.53 -8.60 1.60
CA LYS A 101 5.82 -9.21 1.96
C LYS A 101 5.99 -10.50 1.16
N GLU A 102 7.16 -10.74 0.58
CA GLU A 102 7.40 -11.93 -0.26
C GLU A 102 7.22 -13.25 0.51
N ASP A 103 7.60 -13.29 1.78
CA ASP A 103 7.48 -14.43 2.69
C ASP A 103 6.09 -14.55 3.34
N MET A 104 5.19 -13.60 3.09
CA MET A 104 3.80 -13.67 3.56
C MET A 104 3.11 -14.90 2.98
N THR A 105 2.43 -15.67 3.84
CA THR A 105 1.68 -16.83 3.40
C THR A 105 0.34 -16.44 2.81
N MET A 106 -0.17 -17.24 1.88
CA MET A 106 -1.51 -17.04 1.31
C MET A 106 -2.59 -17.12 2.38
N ASP A 107 -2.40 -17.90 3.45
CA ASP A 107 -3.35 -17.96 4.57
C ASP A 107 -3.63 -16.56 5.15
N ILE A 108 -2.59 -15.74 5.37
CA ILE A 108 -2.73 -14.34 5.85
C ILE A 108 -3.39 -13.47 4.77
N VAL A 109 -3.08 -13.71 3.50
CA VAL A 109 -3.71 -13.00 2.37
C VAL A 109 -5.22 -13.25 2.36
N TYR A 110 -5.67 -14.49 2.55
CA TYR A 110 -7.09 -14.82 2.65
C TYR A 110 -7.75 -14.10 3.84
N GLU A 111 -7.12 -14.10 5.01
CA GLU A 111 -7.65 -13.43 6.20
C GLU A 111 -7.81 -11.91 6.02
N ILE A 112 -6.84 -11.26 5.35
CA ILE A 112 -6.92 -9.83 5.03
C ILE A 112 -8.05 -9.54 4.04
N VAL A 113 -8.15 -10.33 2.97
CA VAL A 113 -9.20 -10.13 1.94
C VAL A 113 -10.60 -10.31 2.54
N GLU A 114 -10.75 -11.22 3.49
CA GLU A 114 -12.00 -11.51 4.18
C GLU A 114 -12.27 -10.61 5.38
N ASN A 115 -11.41 -9.62 5.61
CA ASN A 115 -11.54 -8.67 6.71
C ASN A 115 -11.63 -9.36 8.08
N ARG A 116 -10.95 -10.51 8.23
CA ARG A 116 -10.87 -11.28 9.48
C ARG A 116 -9.75 -10.78 10.39
N VAL A 117 -8.76 -10.12 9.81
CA VAL A 117 -7.54 -9.66 10.47
C VAL A 117 -7.25 -8.21 10.04
N ASP A 118 -6.87 -7.40 11.02
CA ASP A 118 -6.34 -6.06 10.79
C ASP A 118 -4.81 -6.11 10.66
N PHE A 119 -4.25 -5.15 9.93
CA PHE A 119 -2.80 -5.09 9.70
C PHE A 119 -2.23 -3.68 9.82
N THR A 120 -0.92 -3.63 10.08
CA THR A 120 -0.09 -2.44 10.08
C THR A 120 0.64 -2.28 8.76
N ILE A 121 0.96 -1.03 8.43
CA ILE A 121 1.75 -0.67 7.26
C ILE A 121 2.95 0.16 7.69
N ASP A 122 4.06 -0.05 7.00
CA ASP A 122 5.30 0.71 7.21
C ASP A 122 5.20 2.15 6.65
N ALA A 123 6.27 2.93 6.82
CA ALA A 123 6.35 4.28 6.28
C ALA A 123 6.22 4.34 4.74
N LEU A 124 6.61 3.27 4.04
CA LEU A 124 6.52 3.13 2.58
C LEU A 124 5.14 2.67 2.11
N GLY A 125 4.23 2.31 3.03
CA GLY A 125 2.90 1.80 2.73
C GLY A 125 2.88 0.32 2.35
N ARG A 126 3.90 -0.44 2.75
CA ARG A 126 3.93 -1.90 2.60
C ARG A 126 3.38 -2.56 3.86
N PHE A 127 2.85 -3.77 3.70
CA PHE A 127 2.45 -4.63 4.80
C PHE A 127 3.63 -4.86 5.76
N GLU A 128 3.38 -4.70 7.06
CA GLU A 128 4.37 -4.92 8.11
C GLU A 128 4.01 -6.14 8.96
N SER A 129 2.87 -6.09 9.65
CA SER A 129 2.38 -7.21 10.46
C SER A 129 0.87 -7.23 10.60
N THR A 130 0.34 -8.40 10.93
CA THR A 130 -1.01 -8.56 11.47
C THR A 130 -1.08 -8.01 12.90
N ILE A 131 -2.28 -7.58 13.33
CA ILE A 131 -2.61 -7.10 14.69
C ILE A 131 -3.37 -8.19 15.44
#